data_AF-A0A966QGC8-F1
#
_entry.id   AF-A0A966QGC8-F1
#
_cell.length_a   1.000
_cell.length_b   1.000
_cell.length_c   1.000
_cell.angle_alpha   90.00
_cell.angle_beta   90.00
_cell.angle_gamma   90.00
#
_symmetry.space_group_name_H-M   'P 1'
#
loop_
_entity.id
_entity.type
_entity.pdbx_description
1 polymer ?
#
loop_
_entity_poly.entity_id
_entity_poly.type
_entity_poly.pdbx_seq_one_letter_code
_entity_poly.pdbx_strand_id
1 'polypeptide(L)'
;NPCGKVIVPPRADLDPQLDVLAERGRANGATVELWDAQQLQALIPEARTASGRALWSPNTAVVKPIKVVEQLQRELQQQGVRFVQGQLGWSIKPQQQQLKLSDGSTLSYGHLFNCAGLQAELAATTACCRSRGCTGS
;
A
#
# COMPACT_ATOMS: atom_id res chain seq x y z
N ASN A 1 13.98 -11.68 14.51
CA ASN A 1 12.69 -11.93 15.19
C ASN A 1 11.53 -11.56 14.27
N PRO A 2 11.01 -12.50 13.47
CA PRO A 2 9.66 -12.36 12.93
C PRO A 2 8.69 -12.43 14.11
N CYS A 3 8.06 -11.31 14.47
CA CYS A 3 7.18 -11.25 15.65
C CYS A 3 5.77 -11.82 15.41
N GLY A 4 5.50 -12.38 14.22
CA GLY A 4 4.18 -12.85 13.79
C GLY A 4 3.06 -11.82 13.99
N LYS A 5 1.81 -12.24 13.77
CA LYS A 5 0.63 -11.41 14.04
C LYS A 5 -0.44 -12.26 14.70
N VAL A 6 -0.99 -11.77 15.81
CA VAL A 6 -2.21 -12.31 16.42
C VAL A 6 -3.38 -11.37 16.06
N ILE A 7 -4.50 -11.96 15.63
CA ILE A 7 -5.77 -11.26 15.44
C ILE A 7 -6.74 -11.78 16.50
N VAL A 8 -7.27 -10.88 17.33
CA VAL A 8 -8.28 -11.20 18.34
C VAL A 8 -9.59 -10.49 17.99
N PRO A 9 -10.74 -11.15 18.15
CA PRO A 9 -12.03 -10.50 17.95
C PRO A 9 -12.30 -9.59 19.15
N PRO A 10 -12.63 -8.30 18.92
CA PRO A 10 -12.88 -7.37 20.02
C PRO A 10 -14.23 -7.63 20.71
N ARG A 11 -15.11 -8.44 20.10
CA ARG A 11 -16.43 -8.82 20.58
C ARG A 11 -16.75 -10.26 20.16
N ALA A 12 -17.56 -10.97 20.95
CA ALA A 12 -17.87 -12.39 20.72
C ALA A 12 -18.68 -12.64 19.43
N ASP A 13 -19.48 -11.67 18.98
CA ASP A 13 -20.24 -11.71 17.72
C ASP A 13 -19.37 -11.70 16.47
N LEU A 14 -18.12 -11.23 16.58
CA LEU A 14 -17.15 -11.21 15.50
C LEU A 14 -16.28 -12.48 15.45
N ASP A 15 -16.48 -13.43 16.37
CA ASP A 15 -15.73 -14.69 16.40
C ASP A 15 -15.81 -15.49 15.08
N PRO A 16 -16.99 -15.62 14.42
CA PRO A 16 -17.08 -16.32 13.14
C PRO A 16 -16.22 -15.67 12.03
N GLN A 17 -15.85 -14.40 12.16
CA GLN A 17 -14.96 -13.75 11.19
C GLN A 17 -13.52 -14.30 11.26
N LEU A 18 -13.10 -14.86 12.39
CA LEU A 18 -11.80 -15.54 12.49
C LEU A 18 -11.73 -16.73 11.53
N ASP A 19 -12.83 -17.48 11.40
CA ASP A 19 -12.90 -18.64 10.51
C ASP A 19 -12.80 -18.21 9.03
N VAL A 20 -13.51 -17.14 8.66
CA VAL A 20 -13.43 -16.53 7.31
C VAL A 20 -12.02 -16.00 7.02
N LEU A 21 -11.38 -15.35 8.00
CA LEU A 21 -10.00 -14.87 7.85
C LEU A 21 -9.00 -16.03 7.73
N ALA A 22 -9.20 -17.11 8.48
CA ALA A 22 -8.38 -18.30 8.41
C ALA A 22 -8.50 -18.98 7.04
N GLU A 23 -9.72 -19.13 6.53
CA GLU A 23 -10.01 -19.69 5.21
C GLU A 23 -9.35 -18.84 4.11
N ARG A 24 -9.58 -17.53 4.10
CA ARG A 24 -8.95 -16.60 3.14
C ARG A 24 -7.44 -16.59 3.24
N GLY A 25 -6.89 -16.65 4.45
CA GLY A 25 -5.45 -16.75 4.68
C GLY A 25 -4.86 -17.98 4.00
N ARG A 26 -5.45 -19.15 4.26
CA ARG A 26 -5.04 -20.42 3.64
C ARG A 26 -5.19 -20.40 2.12
N ALA A 27 -6.29 -19.86 1.60
CA ALA A 27 -6.53 -19.73 0.17
C ALA A 27 -5.47 -18.85 -0.53
N ASN A 28 -4.96 -17.83 0.17
CA ASN A 28 -3.88 -16.96 -0.32
C ASN A 28 -2.47 -17.50 0.01
N GLY A 29 -2.35 -18.76 0.45
CA GLY A 29 -1.06 -19.39 0.76
C GLY A 29 -0.42 -18.93 2.07
N ALA A 30 -1.14 -18.21 2.93
CA ALA A 30 -0.64 -17.79 4.23
C ALA A 30 -0.75 -18.92 5.26
N THR A 31 0.32 -19.12 6.03
CA THR A 31 0.29 -19.99 7.22
C THR A 31 -0.48 -19.29 8.33
N VAL A 32 -1.64 -19.84 8.71
CA VAL A 32 -2.51 -19.31 9.75
C VAL A 32 -3.07 -20.44 10.62
N GLU A 33 -3.10 -20.21 11.93
CA GLU A 33 -3.53 -21.16 12.96
C GLU A 33 -4.56 -20.52 13.86
N LEU A 34 -5.64 -21.24 14.17
CA LEU A 34 -6.59 -20.81 15.20
C LEU A 34 -6.06 -21.24 16.55
N TRP A 35 -5.92 -20.27 17.45
CA TRP A 35 -5.48 -20.48 18.82
C TRP A 35 -6.61 -20.31 19.81
N ASP A 36 -6.52 -21.05 20.91
CA ASP A 36 -7.35 -20.84 22.09
C ASP A 36 -6.74 -19.80 23.05
N ALA A 37 -7.48 -19.49 24.11
CA ALA A 37 -7.07 -18.54 25.13
C ALA A 37 -5.79 -18.96 25.86
N GLN A 38 -5.55 -20.26 26.02
CA GLN A 38 -4.38 -20.77 26.73
C GLN A 38 -3.11 -20.56 25.90
N GLN A 39 -3.16 -20.89 24.60
CA GLN A 39 -2.09 -20.66 23.64
C GLN A 39 -1.79 -19.17 23.50
N LEU A 40 -2.83 -18.33 23.43
CA LEU A 40 -2.68 -16.88 23.38
C LEU A 40 -1.98 -16.34 24.64
N GLN A 41 -2.40 -16.77 25.82
CA GLN A 41 -1.85 -16.29 27.09
C GLN A 41 -0.41 -16.78 27.33
N ALA A 42 -0.05 -17.95 26.80
CA ALA A 42 1.32 -18.45 26.85
C ALA A 42 2.30 -17.58 26.05
N LEU A 43 1.87 -17.00 24.92
CA LEU A 43 2.72 -16.13 24.10
C LEU A 43 2.59 -14.65 24.45
N ILE A 44 1.37 -14.17 24.71
CA ILE A 44 1.05 -12.78 25.01
C ILE A 44 0.16 -12.74 26.25
N PRO A 45 0.76 -12.74 27.46
CA PRO A 45 0.02 -12.81 28.73
C PRO A 45 -0.98 -11.67 28.94
N GLU A 46 -0.75 -10.51 28.31
CA GLU A 46 -1.60 -9.32 28.40
C GLU A 46 -2.76 -9.30 27.38
N ALA A 47 -2.77 -10.22 26.42
CA ALA A 47 -3.80 -10.24 25.39
C ALA A 47 -5.14 -10.71 25.96
N ARG A 48 -6.21 -9.96 25.66
CA ARG A 48 -7.59 -10.32 26.00
C ARG A 48 -8.35 -10.61 24.71
N THR A 49 -9.05 -11.74 24.68
CA THR A 49 -9.96 -12.12 23.60
C THR A 49 -11.39 -12.16 24.13
N ALA A 50 -12.34 -11.61 23.39
CA ALA A 50 -13.74 -11.60 23.79
C ALA A 50 -14.43 -12.97 23.63
N SER A 51 -13.87 -13.85 22.80
CA SER A 51 -14.44 -15.18 22.50
C SER A 51 -13.61 -16.36 23.02
N GLY A 52 -12.40 -16.10 23.51
CA GLY A 52 -11.46 -17.17 23.88
C GLY A 52 -10.69 -17.74 22.68
N ARG A 53 -10.89 -17.22 21.47
CA ARG A 53 -10.18 -17.62 20.26
C ARG A 53 -9.34 -16.49 19.69
N ALA A 54 -8.29 -16.83 18.95
CA ALA A 54 -7.45 -15.90 18.20
C ALA A 54 -6.97 -16.55 16.90
N LEU A 55 -6.59 -15.73 15.91
CA LEU A 55 -5.92 -16.20 14.70
C LEU A 55 -4.45 -15.79 14.75
N TRP A 56 -3.56 -16.77 14.80
CA TRP A 56 -2.13 -16.60 14.73
C TRP A 56 -1.63 -16.76 13.30
N SER A 57 -0.76 -15.86 12.86
CA SER A 57 0.00 -16.03 11.64
C SER A 57 1.49 -15.84 11.93
N PRO A 58 2.28 -16.94 11.95
CA PRO A 58 3.70 -16.87 12.28
C PRO A 58 4.52 -16.17 11.20
N ASN A 59 4.07 -16.27 9.94
CA ASN A 59 4.82 -15.83 8.76
C ASN A 59 4.40 -14.46 8.23
N THR A 60 3.28 -13.89 8.69
CA THR A 60 3.00 -12.46 8.48
C THR A 60 3.80 -11.64 9.49
N ALA A 61 5.12 -11.64 9.36
CA ALA A 61 5.86 -10.46 9.79
C ALA A 61 5.34 -9.28 8.97
N VAL A 62 5.31 -8.07 9.55
CA VAL A 62 5.19 -6.83 8.78
C VAL A 62 6.30 -6.87 7.73
N VAL A 63 5.97 -7.30 6.52
CA VAL A 63 6.91 -7.29 5.40
C VAL A 63 7.24 -5.83 5.24
N LYS A 64 8.50 -5.45 5.47
CA LYS A 64 8.96 -4.06 5.34
C LYS A 64 8.56 -3.60 3.94
N PRO A 65 7.49 -2.79 3.77
CA PRO A 65 6.93 -2.55 2.44
C PRO A 65 7.97 -1.90 1.53
N ILE A 66 8.83 -1.08 2.16
CA ILE A 66 10.02 -0.47 1.57
C ILE A 66 10.90 -1.50 0.87
N LYS A 67 11.20 -2.66 1.48
CA LYS A 67 12.08 -3.67 0.87
C LYS A 67 11.47 -4.31 -0.37
N VAL A 68 10.16 -4.49 -0.39
CA VAL A 68 9.44 -5.01 -1.57
C VAL A 68 9.45 -3.98 -2.68
N VAL A 69 9.15 -2.71 -2.35
CA VAL A 69 9.18 -1.61 -3.31
C VAL A 69 10.60 -1.41 -3.88
N GLU A 70 11.63 -1.48 -3.05
CA GLU A 70 13.05 -1.39 -3.47
C GLU A 70 13.45 -2.54 -4.41
N GLN A 71 12.94 -3.75 -4.18
CA GLN A 71 13.18 -4.89 -5.06
C GLN A 71 12.46 -4.70 -6.40
N LEU A 72 11.18 -4.32 -6.38
CA LEU A 72 10.42 -4.03 -7.59
C LEU A 72 11.04 -2.89 -8.41
N GLN A 73 11.51 -1.83 -7.75
CA GLN A 73 12.22 -0.74 -8.42
C GLN A 73 13.47 -1.25 -9.13
N ARG A 74 14.27 -2.10 -8.48
CA ARG A 74 15.49 -2.67 -9.07
C ARG A 74 15.17 -3.55 -10.29
N GLU A 75 14.16 -4.40 -10.19
CA GLU A 75 13.73 -5.27 -11.30
C GLU A 75 13.24 -4.45 -12.51
N LEU A 76 12.45 -3.41 -12.27
CA LEU A 76 11.96 -2.52 -13.31
C LEU A 76 13.12 -1.71 -13.95
N GLN A 77 14.08 -1.25 -13.15
CA GLN A 77 15.29 -0.59 -13.68
C GLN A 77 16.10 -1.52 -14.58
N GLN A 78 16.24 -2.80 -14.21
CA GLN A 78 16.91 -3.81 -15.05
C GLN A 78 16.16 -4.05 -16.37
N GLN A 79 14.84 -3.89 -16.38
CA GLN A 79 14.01 -3.94 -17.59
C GLN A 79 14.01 -2.62 -18.39
N GLY A 80 14.85 -1.64 -18.01
CA GLY A 80 15.00 -0.37 -18.72
C GLY A 80 14.00 0.72 -18.30
N VAL A 81 13.23 0.51 -17.23
CA VAL A 81 12.33 1.55 -16.71
C VAL A 81 13.13 2.67 -16.06
N ARG A 82 12.93 3.90 -16.54
CA ARG A 82 13.54 5.10 -15.98
C ARG A 82 12.71 5.64 -14.82
N PHE A 83 13.31 5.67 -13.63
CA PHE A 83 12.73 6.34 -12.47
C PHE A 83 13.26 7.77 -12.37
N VAL A 84 12.35 8.74 -12.31
CA VAL A 84 12.67 10.15 -12.06
C VAL A 84 12.08 10.53 -10.72
N GLN A 85 12.94 10.85 -9.75
CA GLN A 85 12.56 11.15 -8.36
C GLN A 85 12.94 12.59 -8.00
N GLY A 86 12.43 13.10 -6.88
CA GLY A 86 12.80 14.42 -6.35
C GLY A 86 12.27 15.61 -7.16
N GLN A 87 11.31 15.39 -8.06
CA GLN A 87 10.70 16.45 -8.87
C GLN A 87 9.50 17.04 -8.13
N LEU A 88 9.66 18.24 -7.56
CA LEU A 88 8.59 19.01 -6.96
C LEU A 88 8.13 20.10 -7.94
N GLY A 89 6.83 20.37 -8.03
CA GLY A 89 6.33 21.48 -8.86
C GLY A 89 6.39 21.23 -10.37
N TRP A 90 6.28 19.98 -10.81
CA TRP A 90 6.09 19.67 -12.23
C TRP A 90 4.69 20.09 -12.72
N SER A 91 4.54 20.25 -14.03
CA SER A 91 3.26 20.59 -14.66
C SER A 91 2.98 19.72 -15.87
N ILE A 92 1.72 19.38 -16.12
CA ILE A 92 1.30 18.65 -17.32
C ILE A 92 0.71 19.63 -18.33
N LYS A 93 1.06 19.43 -19.60
CA LYS A 93 0.43 20.06 -20.76
C LYS A 93 -0.26 18.99 -21.59
N PRO A 94 -1.53 18.66 -21.28
CA PRO A 94 -2.24 17.54 -21.92
C PRO A 94 -2.35 17.69 -23.44
N GLN A 95 -2.56 18.91 -23.93
CA GLN A 95 -2.69 19.20 -25.37
C GLN A 95 -1.41 18.89 -26.15
N GLN A 96 -0.25 18.97 -25.48
CA GLN A 96 1.05 18.68 -26.08
C GLN A 96 1.55 17.28 -25.71
N GLN A 97 0.77 16.51 -24.94
CA GLN A 97 1.16 15.23 -24.35
C GLN A 97 2.53 15.29 -23.66
N GLN A 98 2.75 16.38 -22.93
CA GLN A 98 4.04 16.71 -22.33
C GLN A 98 3.91 16.97 -20.83
N LEU A 99 4.97 16.61 -20.11
CA LEU A 99 5.16 16.89 -18.70
C LEU A 99 6.42 17.75 -18.56
N LYS A 100 6.28 18.96 -18.03
CA LYS A 100 7.39 19.87 -17.76
C LYS A 100 7.85 19.69 -16.33
N LEU A 101 9.12 19.33 -16.16
CA LEU A 101 9.78 19.15 -14.88
C LEU A 101 10.27 20.49 -14.33
N SER A 102 10.57 20.53 -13.03
CA SER A 102 11.02 21.73 -12.34
C SER A 102 12.42 22.19 -12.78
N ASP A 103 13.23 21.26 -13.30
CA ASP A 103 14.53 21.55 -13.90
C ASP A 103 14.43 22.16 -15.31
N GLY A 104 13.21 22.38 -15.81
CA GLY A 104 12.96 22.94 -17.14
C GLY A 104 12.93 21.91 -18.26
N SER A 105 13.29 20.66 -17.99
CA SER A 105 13.20 19.57 -18.97
C SER A 105 11.74 19.20 -19.24
N THR A 106 11.50 18.59 -20.42
CA THR A 106 10.16 18.19 -20.84
C THR A 106 10.16 16.72 -21.25
N LEU A 107 9.21 15.96 -20.72
CA LEU A 107 8.98 14.55 -21.05
C LEU A 107 7.72 14.43 -21.90
N SER A 108 7.83 13.82 -23.08
CA SER A 108 6.65 13.51 -23.92
C SER A 108 6.16 12.10 -23.61
N TYR A 109 4.85 11.88 -23.63
CA TYR A 109 4.24 10.58 -23.33
C TYR A 109 3.13 10.22 -24.33
N GLY A 110 2.96 8.92 -24.61
CA GLY A 110 1.77 8.43 -25.32
C GLY A 110 0.59 8.21 -24.37
N HIS A 111 0.89 7.63 -23.20
CA HIS A 111 -0.07 7.38 -22.12
C HIS A 111 0.52 7.85 -20.78
N LEU A 112 -0.34 8.40 -19.93
CA LEU A 112 0.02 8.85 -18.57
C LEU A 112 -0.90 8.18 -17.55
N PHE A 113 -0.32 7.50 -16.59
CA PHE A 113 -1.03 6.86 -15.49
C PHE A 113 -0.73 7.60 -14.18
N ASN A 114 -1.76 8.05 -13.48
CA ASN A 114 -1.61 8.71 -12.19
C ASN A 114 -1.63 7.68 -11.06
N CYS A 115 -0.50 7.52 -10.39
CA CYS A 115 -0.35 6.63 -9.23
C CYS A 115 0.02 7.39 -7.94
N ALA A 116 -0.34 8.67 -7.83
CA ALA A 116 0.06 9.54 -6.71
C ALA A 116 -0.69 9.28 -5.38
N GLY A 117 -1.48 8.21 -5.27
CA GLY A 117 -2.21 7.86 -4.05
C GLY A 117 -3.12 8.98 -3.56
N LEU A 118 -3.04 9.35 -2.27
CA LEU A 118 -3.81 10.45 -1.68
C LEU A 118 -3.59 11.81 -2.39
N GLN A 119 -2.45 11.99 -3.07
CA GLN A 119 -2.11 13.19 -3.83
C GLN A 119 -2.61 13.14 -5.29
N ALA A 120 -3.40 12.13 -5.67
CA ALA A 120 -3.94 11.99 -7.02
C ALA A 120 -4.83 13.18 -7.42
N GLU A 121 -5.55 13.77 -6.47
CA GLU A 121 -6.40 14.94 -6.70
C GLU A 121 -5.58 16.21 -7.05
N LEU A 122 -4.41 16.38 -6.44
CA LEU A 122 -3.50 17.50 -6.74
C LEU A 122 -2.92 17.39 -8.16
N ALA A 123 -2.56 16.16 -8.57
CA ALA A 123 -2.07 15.87 -9.91
C ALA A 123 -3.15 16.11 -10.99
N ALA A 124 -4.40 15.68 -10.73
CA ALA A 124 -5.53 15.92 -11.63
C ALA A 124 -5.86 17.43 -11.75
N THR A 125 -5.83 18.15 -10.63
CA THR A 125 -6.06 19.60 -10.59
C THR A 125 -4.97 20.36 -11.36
N THR A 126 -3.71 19.95 -11.26
CA THR A 126 -2.60 20.58 -11.99
C THR A 126 -2.72 20.33 -13.50
N ALA A 127 -3.23 19.16 -13.91
CA ALA A 127 -3.53 18.86 -15.31
C ALA A 127 -4.75 19.64 -15.85
N CYS A 128 -5.77 19.87 -15.01
CA CYS A 128 -7.03 20.48 -15.44
C CYS A 128 -7.01 22.03 -15.38
N CYS A 129 -6.47 22.63 -14.30
CA CYS A 129 -6.61 24.06 -14.02
C CYS A 129 -5.75 24.99 -14.90
N ARG A 130 -4.76 24.50 -15.65
CA ARG A 130 -3.99 25.33 -16.59
C ARG A 130 -4.44 25.24 -18.05
N SER A 131 -5.47 24.43 -18.34
CA SER A 131 -6.13 24.40 -19.65
C SER A 131 -7.11 25.55 -19.87
N ARG A 132 -7.52 26.26 -18.79
CA ARG A 132 -8.28 27.49 -18.87
C ARG A 132 -7.34 28.63 -18.48
N GLY A 133 -7.04 29.51 -19.43
CA GLY A 133 -6.28 30.72 -19.17
C GLY A 133 -6.96 31.55 -18.09
N CYS A 134 -6.42 31.53 -16.89
CA CYS A 134 -6.70 32.56 -15.89
C CYS A 134 -5.71 33.71 -16.14
N THR A 135 -6.07 34.60 -17.06
CA THR A 135 -5.58 35.98 -17.05
C THR A 135 -6.29 36.69 -15.91
N GLY A 136 -5.59 36.86 -14.77
CA GLY A 136 -5.99 37.81 -13.74
C GLY A 136 -5.28 39.13 -14.01
N SER A 137 -6.05 40.11 -14.47
CA SER A 137 -5.70 41.54 -14.46
C SER A 137 -5.53 42.06 -13.03
#